data_AF-A0A5E4T5W1-F1
#
_entry.id   AF-A0A5E4T5W1-F1
#
_cell.length_a   1.000
_cell.length_b   1.000
_cell.length_c   1.000
_cell.angle_alpha   90.00
_cell.angle_beta   90.00
_cell.angle_gamma   90.00
#
_symmetry.space_group_name_H-M   'P 1'
#
loop_
_entity.id
_entity.type
_entity.pdbx_description
1 polymer ?
#
loop_
_entity_poly.entity_id
_entity_poly.type
_entity_poly.pdbx_seq_one_letter_code
_entity_poly.pdbx_strand_id
1 'polypeptide(L)'
;MTSAIDFYFDFASPYGYFASTCIDDIASKNGRGVAWHPILLDIVYKVNGTGAPVQHPIKTEYLRHDVERTARFHKIPYKRPTHFPIPTQAAERAVLWVQDHRGGDLSAEFAKSIFTALYVDDVNIGDPAELVRIGESLGIDGAALDAGMHSPAAKDHLKAEIDLAMARGVFGSPFVIVDGEPFWGFDRFAQVEACLKHGKL
;
A
#
# COMPACT_ATOMS: atom_id res chain seq x y z
N MET A 1 -11.79 23.26 1.05
CA MET A 1 -11.81 21.79 0.86
C MET A 1 -10.99 21.20 1.99
N THR A 2 -11.50 20.20 2.69
CA THR A 2 -10.75 19.44 3.69
C THR A 2 -9.63 18.66 2.98
N SER A 3 -8.41 18.67 3.53
CA SER A 3 -7.23 17.99 2.97
C SER A 3 -7.50 16.48 2.77
N ALA A 4 -6.83 15.81 1.84
CA ALA A 4 -6.85 14.33 1.83
C ALA A 4 -6.14 13.79 3.09
N ILE A 5 -6.48 12.56 3.51
CA ILE A 5 -5.64 11.81 4.46
C ILE A 5 -4.52 11.09 3.69
N ASP A 6 -3.36 10.92 4.28
CA ASP A 6 -2.25 10.20 3.65
C ASP A 6 -2.29 8.72 4.05
N PHE A 7 -2.23 7.82 3.08
CA PHE A 7 -2.17 6.38 3.28
C PHE A 7 -0.90 5.81 2.65
N TYR A 8 0.04 5.41 3.50
CA TYR A 8 1.31 4.78 3.12
C TYR A 8 1.20 3.27 3.16
N PHE A 9 1.66 2.60 2.10
CA PHE A 9 1.58 1.15 1.97
C PHE A 9 2.73 0.55 1.17
N ASP A 10 2.87 -0.77 1.25
CA ASP A 10 3.79 -1.59 0.46
C ASP A 10 3.01 -2.86 0.09
N PHE A 11 3.14 -3.33 -1.15
CA PHE A 11 2.46 -4.53 -1.62
C PHE A 11 2.89 -5.81 -0.90
N ALA A 12 4.07 -5.83 -0.28
CA ALA A 12 4.53 -6.93 0.56
C ALA A 12 3.82 -6.99 1.93
N SER A 13 3.07 -5.94 2.32
CA SER A 13 2.37 -5.88 3.60
C SER A 13 0.94 -6.43 3.51
N PRO A 14 0.62 -7.56 4.17
CA PRO A 14 -0.75 -8.07 4.21
C PRO A 14 -1.70 -7.13 4.98
N TYR A 15 -1.19 -6.39 5.97
CA TYR A 15 -1.98 -5.38 6.66
C TYR A 15 -2.19 -4.13 5.78
N GLY A 16 -1.24 -3.84 4.88
CA GLY A 16 -1.39 -2.82 3.84
C GLY A 16 -2.55 -3.16 2.90
N TYR A 17 -2.64 -4.44 2.49
CA TYR A 17 -3.81 -4.93 1.76
C TYR A 17 -5.10 -4.75 2.57
N PHE A 18 -5.15 -5.16 3.84
CA PHE A 18 -6.38 -4.99 4.64
C PHE A 18 -6.82 -3.53 4.74
N ALA A 19 -5.88 -2.62 4.95
CA ALA A 19 -6.12 -1.18 4.94
C ALA A 19 -6.71 -0.70 3.58
N SER A 20 -6.15 -1.19 2.47
CA SER A 20 -6.57 -0.84 1.10
C SER A 20 -8.07 -1.15 0.84
N THR A 21 -8.63 -2.12 1.56
CA THR A 21 -10.03 -2.55 1.37
C THR A 21 -11.06 -1.59 1.98
N CYS A 22 -10.65 -0.67 2.85
CA CYS A 22 -11.60 0.17 3.58
C CYS A 22 -11.18 1.64 3.75
N ILE A 23 -9.94 2.01 3.45
CA ILE A 23 -9.43 3.37 3.70
C ILE A 23 -10.24 4.46 2.97
N ASP A 24 -10.60 4.23 1.70
CA ASP A 24 -11.38 5.19 0.92
C ASP A 24 -12.83 5.29 1.41
N ASP A 25 -13.42 4.18 1.85
CA ASP A 25 -14.76 4.17 2.44
C ASP A 25 -14.78 4.93 3.76
N ILE A 26 -13.74 4.76 4.58
CA ILE A 26 -13.59 5.49 5.85
C ILE A 26 -13.43 6.98 5.58
N ALA A 27 -12.58 7.37 4.63
CA ALA A 27 -12.36 8.77 4.27
C ALA A 27 -13.62 9.43 3.69
N SER A 28 -14.26 8.78 2.72
CA SER A 28 -15.43 9.33 2.01
C SER A 28 -16.64 9.53 2.93
N LYS A 29 -16.90 8.60 3.87
CA LYS A 29 -17.95 8.76 4.90
C LYS A 29 -17.75 9.98 5.79
N ASN A 30 -16.53 10.51 5.86
CA ASN A 30 -16.16 11.69 6.63
C ASN A 30 -15.87 12.91 5.73
N GLY A 31 -16.24 12.87 4.44
CA GLY A 31 -16.03 13.98 3.51
C GLY A 31 -14.56 14.27 3.20
N ARG A 32 -13.72 13.23 3.19
CA ARG A 32 -12.28 13.30 2.90
C ARG A 32 -11.94 12.44 1.68
N GLY A 33 -10.88 12.82 0.96
CA GLY A 33 -10.19 11.94 0.01
C GLY A 33 -8.99 11.25 0.65
N VAL A 34 -8.35 10.34 -0.09
CA VAL A 34 -7.13 9.63 0.33
C VAL A 34 -6.03 9.86 -0.69
N ALA A 35 -4.85 10.26 -0.23
CA ALA A 35 -3.62 10.24 -1.01
C ALA A 35 -2.90 8.91 -0.75
N TRP A 36 -2.80 8.07 -1.77
CA TRP A 36 -2.16 6.75 -1.70
C TRP A 36 -0.67 6.91 -2.02
N HIS A 37 0.18 6.50 -1.09
CA HIS A 37 1.63 6.69 -1.14
C HIS A 37 2.36 5.34 -1.05
N PRO A 38 2.82 4.78 -2.17
CA PRO A 38 3.57 3.54 -2.14
C PRO A 38 4.98 3.75 -1.58
N ILE A 39 5.42 2.86 -0.69
CA ILE A 39 6.75 2.82 -0.08
C ILE A 39 7.38 1.44 -0.23
N LEU A 40 8.67 1.32 0.09
CA LEU A 40 9.38 0.04 0.16
C LEU A 40 9.84 -0.24 1.59
N LEU A 41 9.21 -1.21 2.25
CA LEU A 41 9.51 -1.65 3.61
C LEU A 41 10.96 -2.07 3.76
N ASP A 42 11.55 -2.76 2.78
CA ASP A 42 12.96 -3.16 2.83
C ASP A 42 13.90 -1.94 2.93
N ILE A 43 13.57 -0.82 2.27
CA ILE A 43 14.35 0.42 2.37
C ILE A 43 14.11 1.07 3.73
N VAL A 44 12.85 1.16 4.17
CA VAL A 44 12.49 1.76 5.46
C VAL A 44 13.13 1.01 6.63
N TYR A 45 13.12 -0.32 6.62
CA TYR A 45 13.76 -1.17 7.61
C TYR A 45 15.28 -0.98 7.62
N LYS A 46 15.90 -0.99 6.44
CA LYS A 46 17.35 -0.76 6.31
C LYS A 46 17.77 0.59 6.89
N VAL A 47 17.04 1.67 6.59
CA VAL A 47 17.34 3.02 7.08
C VAL A 47 17.18 3.10 8.61
N ASN A 48 16.13 2.47 9.15
CA ASN A 48 15.85 2.47 10.58
C ASN A 48 16.71 1.48 11.39
N GLY A 49 17.57 0.69 10.74
CA GLY A 49 18.35 -0.36 11.40
C GLY A 49 17.48 -1.48 11.98
N THR A 50 16.26 -1.65 11.47
CA THR A 50 15.33 -2.71 11.87
C THR A 50 15.30 -3.81 10.81
N GLY A 51 14.92 -5.02 11.21
CA GLY A 51 14.66 -6.13 10.28
C GLY A 51 13.17 -6.32 10.06
N ALA A 52 12.80 -6.93 8.94
CA ALA A 52 11.41 -7.31 8.72
C ALA A 52 10.94 -8.25 9.83
N PRO A 53 9.73 -8.08 10.42
CA PRO A 53 9.28 -8.89 11.55
C PRO A 53 9.35 -10.41 11.30
N VAL A 54 9.12 -10.83 10.06
CA VAL A 54 9.16 -12.23 9.61
C VAL A 54 10.56 -12.86 9.62
N GLN A 55 11.63 -12.05 9.75
CA GLN A 55 13.01 -12.54 9.92
C GLN A 55 13.26 -13.05 11.35
N HIS A 56 12.34 -12.80 12.29
CA HIS A 56 12.41 -13.32 13.65
C HIS A 56 11.49 -14.55 13.79
N PRO A 57 12.02 -15.77 13.98
CA PRO A 57 11.23 -17.00 13.98
C PRO A 57 10.03 -17.01 14.93
N ILE A 58 10.19 -16.39 16.11
CA ILE A 58 9.11 -16.27 17.12
C ILE A 58 7.92 -15.44 16.62
N LYS A 59 8.17 -14.47 15.73
CA LYS A 59 7.12 -13.60 15.15
C LYS A 59 6.50 -14.22 13.91
N THR A 60 7.26 -14.99 13.12
CA THR A 60 6.82 -15.51 11.82
C THR A 60 5.52 -16.31 11.91
N GLU A 61 5.44 -17.31 12.80
CA GLU A 61 4.22 -18.12 12.94
C GLU A 61 3.06 -17.32 13.54
N TYR A 62 3.33 -16.45 14.50
CA TYR A 62 2.30 -15.56 15.04
C TYR A 62 1.69 -14.69 13.94
N LEU A 63 2.52 -14.05 13.12
CA LEU A 63 2.07 -13.17 12.04
C LEU A 63 1.26 -13.93 10.99
N ARG A 64 1.66 -15.14 10.64
CA ARG A 64 0.87 -16.00 9.73
C ARG A 64 -0.53 -16.24 10.26
N HIS A 65 -0.64 -16.63 11.54
CA HIS A 65 -1.93 -16.84 12.18
C HIS A 65 -2.74 -15.56 12.36
N ASP A 66 -2.07 -14.45 12.69
CA ASP A 66 -2.71 -13.16 12.91
C ASP A 66 -3.30 -12.58 11.62
N VAL A 67 -2.56 -12.63 10.51
CA VAL A 67 -3.03 -12.18 9.20
C VAL A 67 -4.30 -12.94 8.80
N GLU A 68 -4.31 -14.27 8.91
CA GLU A 68 -5.49 -15.07 8.58
C GLU A 68 -6.65 -14.83 9.53
N ARG A 69 -6.37 -14.65 10.83
CA ARG A 69 -7.40 -14.34 11.83
C ARG A 69 -8.02 -12.97 11.58
N THR A 70 -7.20 -11.97 11.27
CA THR A 70 -7.63 -10.61 10.95
C THR A 70 -8.49 -10.61 9.69
N ALA A 71 -8.07 -11.28 8.61
CA ALA A 71 -8.87 -11.43 7.40
C ALA A 71 -10.26 -12.05 7.71
N ARG A 72 -10.31 -13.16 8.46
CA ARG A 72 -11.57 -13.81 8.85
C ARG A 72 -12.45 -12.90 9.71
N PHE A 73 -11.88 -12.19 10.68
CA PHE A 73 -12.62 -11.31 11.58
C PHE A 73 -13.27 -10.15 10.82
N HIS A 74 -12.52 -9.54 9.89
CA HIS A 74 -13.01 -8.42 9.06
C HIS A 74 -13.76 -8.87 7.80
N LYS A 75 -13.88 -10.19 7.55
CA LYS A 75 -14.48 -10.77 6.34
C LYS A 75 -13.81 -10.29 5.04
N ILE A 76 -12.51 -10.05 5.08
CA ILE A 76 -11.70 -9.66 3.92
C ILE A 76 -11.26 -10.95 3.20
N PRO A 77 -11.52 -11.10 1.88
CA PRO A 77 -10.98 -12.21 1.11
C PRO A 77 -9.45 -12.22 1.20
N TYR A 78 -8.86 -13.35 1.58
CA TYR A 78 -7.43 -13.48 1.73
C TYR A 78 -6.99 -14.90 1.42
N LYS A 79 -6.05 -15.01 0.48
CA LYS A 79 -5.26 -16.17 0.18
C LYS A 79 -3.81 -15.82 0.45
N ARG A 80 -3.15 -16.65 1.28
CA ARG A 80 -1.72 -16.48 1.57
C ARG A 80 -0.94 -16.60 0.25
N PRO A 81 -0.19 -15.56 -0.16
CA PRO A 81 0.51 -15.63 -1.44
C PRO A 81 1.66 -16.64 -1.40
N THR A 82 1.83 -17.35 -2.52
CA THR A 82 2.86 -18.39 -2.70
C THR A 82 4.18 -17.85 -3.23
N HIS A 83 4.17 -16.61 -3.75
CA HIS A 83 5.33 -15.97 -4.38
C HIS A 83 6.25 -15.20 -3.42
N PHE A 84 6.00 -15.21 -2.10
CA PHE A 84 6.87 -14.53 -1.15
C PHE A 84 8.19 -15.28 -0.90
N PRO A 85 9.33 -14.57 -0.73
CA PRO A 85 9.51 -13.12 -0.87
C PRO A 85 9.41 -12.65 -2.33
N ILE A 86 8.76 -11.51 -2.56
CA ILE A 86 8.45 -10.98 -3.89
C ILE A 86 9.06 -9.57 -4.05
N PRO A 87 9.74 -9.26 -5.16
CA PRO A 87 10.20 -7.89 -5.42
C PRO A 87 9.00 -7.04 -5.82
N THR A 88 8.69 -6.02 -5.01
CA THR A 88 7.52 -5.17 -5.29
C THR A 88 7.86 -3.96 -6.15
N GLN A 89 9.12 -3.50 -6.19
CA GLN A 89 9.52 -2.15 -6.68
C GLN A 89 8.94 -1.71 -8.02
N ALA A 90 8.69 -2.64 -8.95
CA ALA A 90 8.03 -2.33 -10.23
C ALA A 90 6.57 -1.92 -10.03
N ALA A 91 5.84 -2.57 -9.12
CA ALA A 91 4.48 -2.26 -8.75
C ALA A 91 4.36 -0.87 -8.12
N GLU A 92 5.21 -0.49 -7.15
CA GLU A 92 5.16 0.86 -6.58
C GLU A 92 5.47 1.94 -7.63
N ARG A 93 6.45 1.70 -8.51
CA ARG A 93 6.75 2.63 -9.62
C ARG A 93 5.59 2.74 -10.60
N ALA A 94 4.93 1.64 -10.90
CA ALA A 94 3.76 1.61 -11.78
C ALA A 94 2.62 2.44 -11.17
N VAL A 95 2.33 2.31 -9.87
CA VAL A 95 1.33 3.11 -9.16
C VAL A 95 1.63 4.61 -9.23
N LEU A 96 2.88 5.01 -8.96
CA LEU A 96 3.30 6.41 -9.05
C LEU A 96 3.20 6.94 -10.50
N TRP A 97 3.60 6.13 -11.48
CA TRP A 97 3.48 6.53 -12.88
C TRP A 97 2.00 6.75 -13.28
N VAL A 98 1.09 5.87 -12.86
CA VAL A 98 -0.35 6.03 -13.09
C VAL A 98 -0.87 7.28 -12.39
N GLN A 99 -0.41 7.56 -11.16
CA GLN A 99 -0.78 8.76 -10.42
C GLN A 99 -0.40 10.03 -11.18
N ASP A 100 0.84 10.10 -11.68
CA ASP A 100 1.38 11.26 -12.40
C ASP A 100 0.67 11.52 -13.74
N HIS A 101 0.24 10.46 -14.44
CA HIS A 101 -0.25 10.56 -15.82
C HIS A 101 -1.77 10.41 -15.95
N ARG A 102 -2.43 9.77 -14.99
CA ARG A 102 -3.85 9.40 -15.04
C ARG A 102 -4.64 9.82 -13.81
N GLY A 103 -3.98 10.37 -12.78
CA GLY A 103 -4.61 10.90 -11.59
C GLY A 103 -4.74 9.89 -10.44
N GLY A 104 -5.05 10.42 -9.26
CA GLY A 104 -5.08 9.65 -8.01
C GLY A 104 -6.15 8.57 -7.96
N ASP A 105 -7.34 8.81 -8.53
CA ASP A 105 -8.45 7.86 -8.48
C ASP A 105 -8.12 6.56 -9.23
N LEU A 106 -7.62 6.67 -10.48
CA LEU A 106 -7.22 5.49 -11.25
C LEU A 106 -5.98 4.82 -10.66
N SER A 107 -5.06 5.58 -10.07
CA SER A 107 -3.90 5.03 -9.37
C SER A 107 -4.30 4.20 -8.14
N ALA A 108 -5.26 4.68 -7.34
CA ALA A 108 -5.80 3.95 -6.21
C ALA A 108 -6.54 2.66 -6.65
N GLU A 109 -7.34 2.73 -7.73
CA GLU A 109 -7.99 1.55 -8.31
C GLU A 109 -6.97 0.51 -8.82
N PHE A 110 -5.90 0.97 -9.45
CA PHE A 110 -4.80 0.12 -9.90
C PHE A 110 -4.06 -0.53 -8.73
N ALA A 111 -3.75 0.22 -7.66
CA ALA A 111 -3.13 -0.33 -6.46
C ALA A 111 -4.02 -1.39 -5.79
N LYS A 112 -5.33 -1.15 -5.67
CA LYS A 112 -6.29 -2.16 -5.16
C LYS A 112 -6.32 -3.42 -6.02
N SER A 113 -6.22 -3.27 -7.34
CA SER A 113 -6.20 -4.39 -8.29
C SER A 113 -4.93 -5.22 -8.14
N ILE A 114 -3.76 -4.59 -7.96
CA ILE A 114 -2.49 -5.28 -7.66
C ILE A 114 -2.59 -6.04 -6.32
N PHE A 115 -3.13 -5.39 -5.29
CA PHE A 115 -3.36 -6.04 -4.00
C PHE A 115 -4.28 -7.27 -4.11
N THR A 116 -5.37 -7.15 -4.87
CA THR A 116 -6.31 -8.27 -5.11
C THR A 116 -5.60 -9.40 -5.87
N ALA A 117 -4.86 -9.06 -6.93
CA ALA A 117 -4.09 -10.03 -7.70
C ALA A 117 -3.13 -10.82 -6.80
N LEU A 118 -2.42 -10.15 -5.90
CA LEU A 118 -1.50 -10.82 -4.97
C LEU A 118 -2.23 -11.63 -3.88
N TYR A 119 -3.14 -11.00 -3.14
CA TYR A 119 -3.71 -11.54 -1.90
C TYR A 119 -5.04 -12.28 -2.06
N VAL A 120 -5.60 -12.36 -3.26
CA VAL A 120 -6.81 -13.14 -3.56
C VAL A 120 -6.51 -14.15 -4.66
N ASP A 121 -5.93 -13.67 -5.76
CA ASP A 121 -5.74 -14.47 -6.97
C ASP A 121 -4.38 -15.21 -7.00
N ASP A 122 -3.47 -14.87 -6.08
CA ASP A 122 -2.13 -15.48 -5.96
C ASP A 122 -1.28 -15.31 -7.23
N VAL A 123 -1.39 -14.12 -7.82
CA VAL A 123 -0.62 -13.67 -8.99
C VAL A 123 0.76 -13.15 -8.55
N ASN A 124 1.78 -13.45 -9.35
CA ASN A 124 3.14 -12.96 -9.13
C ASN A 124 3.30 -11.51 -9.62
N ILE A 125 2.96 -10.54 -8.78
CA ILE A 125 3.12 -9.11 -9.09
C ILE A 125 4.59 -8.64 -9.24
N GLY A 126 5.56 -9.51 -8.97
CA GLY A 126 6.98 -9.26 -9.24
C GLY A 126 7.36 -9.45 -10.70
N ASP A 127 6.46 -10.00 -11.52
CA ASP A 127 6.56 -10.03 -12.97
C ASP A 127 5.90 -8.76 -13.57
N PRO A 128 6.65 -7.86 -14.22
CA PRO A 128 6.09 -6.65 -14.84
C PRO A 128 4.98 -6.94 -15.86
N ALA A 129 4.98 -8.11 -16.50
CA ALA A 129 3.92 -8.48 -17.44
C ALA A 129 2.55 -8.64 -16.75
N GLU A 130 2.53 -9.07 -15.48
CA GLU A 130 1.30 -9.12 -14.68
C GLU A 130 0.79 -7.70 -14.38
N LEU A 131 1.69 -6.78 -14.03
CA LEU A 131 1.35 -5.38 -13.77
C LEU A 131 0.76 -4.69 -15.01
N VAL A 132 1.36 -4.96 -16.18
CA VAL A 132 0.83 -4.51 -17.47
C VAL A 132 -0.57 -5.04 -17.71
N ARG A 133 -0.80 -6.35 -17.55
CA ARG A 133 -2.14 -6.95 -17.74
C ARG A 133 -3.18 -6.38 -16.79
N ILE A 134 -2.82 -6.15 -15.53
CA ILE A 134 -3.71 -5.50 -14.56
C ILE A 134 -4.04 -4.07 -15.03
N GLY A 135 -3.04 -3.30 -15.46
CA GLY A 135 -3.25 -1.93 -15.94
C GLY A 135 -4.13 -1.88 -17.19
N GLU A 136 -3.92 -2.77 -18.16
CA GLU A 136 -4.73 -2.87 -19.37
C GLU A 136 -6.20 -3.16 -19.05
N SER A 137 -6.48 -3.99 -18.03
CA SER A 137 -7.84 -4.26 -17.58
C SER A 137 -8.58 -3.02 -17.06
N LEU A 138 -7.84 -1.97 -16.68
CA LEU A 138 -8.35 -0.67 -16.23
C LEU A 138 -8.27 0.42 -17.32
N GLY A 139 -7.96 0.06 -18.57
CA GLY A 139 -7.83 1.02 -19.67
C GLY A 139 -6.56 1.89 -19.60
N ILE A 140 -5.51 1.39 -18.94
CA ILE A 140 -4.17 1.98 -18.96
C ILE A 140 -3.42 1.42 -20.18
N ASP A 141 -2.68 2.28 -20.90
CA ASP A 141 -1.86 1.84 -22.02
C ASP A 141 -0.71 0.98 -21.50
N GLY A 142 -0.69 -0.30 -21.87
CA GLY A 142 0.26 -1.28 -21.34
C GLY A 142 1.72 -0.97 -21.70
N ALA A 143 1.97 -0.49 -22.92
CA ALA A 143 3.31 -0.14 -23.36
C ALA A 143 3.85 1.10 -22.62
N ALA A 144 3.00 2.11 -22.41
CA ALA A 144 3.33 3.29 -21.64
C ALA A 144 3.55 2.98 -20.15
N LEU A 145 2.74 2.08 -19.57
CA LEU A 145 2.90 1.62 -18.19
C LEU A 145 4.23 0.87 -18.01
N ASP A 146 4.55 -0.05 -18.92
CA ASP A 146 5.81 -0.80 -18.90
C ASP A 146 7.04 0.11 -19.02
N ALA A 147 7.05 1.00 -20.00
CA ALA A 147 8.12 1.99 -20.15
C ALA A 147 8.21 2.92 -18.93
N GLY A 148 7.06 3.31 -18.38
CA GLY A 148 6.93 4.19 -17.23
C GLY A 148 7.58 3.62 -15.98
N MET A 149 7.19 2.40 -15.58
CA MET A 149 7.69 1.78 -14.34
C MET A 149 9.19 1.43 -14.38
N HIS A 150 9.76 1.28 -15.58
CA HIS A 150 11.19 1.04 -15.80
C HIS A 150 12.01 2.33 -16.02
N SER A 151 11.37 3.48 -16.11
CA SER A 151 12.05 4.74 -16.37
C SER A 151 12.92 5.20 -15.19
N PRO A 152 14.04 5.92 -15.44
CA PRO A 152 14.80 6.57 -14.38
C PRO A 152 13.94 7.53 -13.55
N ALA A 153 13.00 8.24 -14.19
CA ALA A 153 12.08 9.15 -13.52
C ALA A 153 11.21 8.44 -12.48
N ALA A 154 10.64 7.28 -12.79
CA ALA A 154 9.84 6.51 -11.83
C ALA A 154 10.68 5.99 -10.66
N LYS A 155 11.93 5.59 -10.91
CA LYS A 155 12.87 5.19 -9.86
C LYS A 155 13.20 6.35 -8.92
N ASP A 156 13.49 7.53 -9.47
CA ASP A 156 13.81 8.72 -8.70
C ASP A 156 12.58 9.24 -7.94
N HIS A 157 11.39 9.16 -8.55
CA HIS A 157 10.13 9.49 -7.88
C HIS A 157 9.88 8.57 -6.69
N LEU A 158 9.96 7.24 -6.85
CA LEU A 158 9.78 6.31 -5.73
C LEU A 158 10.79 6.57 -4.59
N LYS A 159 12.04 6.90 -4.94
CA LYS A 159 13.04 7.27 -3.93
C LYS A 159 12.62 8.54 -3.18
N ALA A 160 12.22 9.58 -3.88
CA ALA A 160 11.77 10.83 -3.28
C ALA A 160 10.53 10.63 -2.40
N GLU A 161 9.59 9.80 -2.83
CA GLU A 161 8.38 9.47 -2.06
C GLU A 161 8.73 8.77 -0.74
N ILE A 162 9.66 7.81 -0.78
CA ILE A 162 10.14 7.13 0.44
C ILE A 162 10.90 8.10 1.36
N ASP A 163 11.74 8.98 0.80
CA ASP A 163 12.47 9.99 1.58
C ASP A 163 11.50 10.96 2.27
N LEU A 164 10.44 11.39 1.59
CA LEU A 164 9.37 12.23 2.15
C LEU A 164 8.57 11.49 3.23
N ALA A 165 8.20 10.23 2.99
CA ALA A 165 7.50 9.40 3.97
C ALA A 165 8.33 9.27 5.27
N MET A 166 9.62 8.96 5.16
CA MET A 166 10.52 8.85 6.31
C MET A 166 10.71 10.19 7.03
N ALA A 167 10.80 11.30 6.30
CA ALA A 167 10.86 12.64 6.91
C ALA A 167 9.58 12.99 7.70
N ARG A 168 8.44 12.39 7.34
CA ARG A 168 7.16 12.48 8.06
C ARG A 168 7.02 11.45 9.19
N GLY A 169 8.05 10.66 9.46
CA GLY A 169 8.05 9.64 10.51
C GLY A 169 7.37 8.32 10.12
N VAL A 170 7.12 8.07 8.83
CA VAL A 170 6.59 6.79 8.36
C VAL A 170 7.67 5.72 8.45
N PHE A 171 7.37 4.63 9.14
CA PHE A 171 8.33 3.53 9.37
C PHE A 171 7.78 2.13 9.06
N GLY A 172 6.57 2.04 8.51
CA GLY A 172 5.93 0.77 8.24
C GLY A 172 4.69 0.89 7.35
N SER A 173 4.03 -0.24 7.12
CA SER A 173 2.84 -0.35 6.27
C SER A 173 1.81 -1.29 6.93
N PRO A 174 0.54 -0.88 7.05
CA PRO A 174 -0.01 0.41 6.65
C PRO A 174 0.35 1.51 7.64
N PHE A 175 0.45 2.74 7.15
CA PHE A 175 0.59 3.92 7.99
C PHE A 175 -0.32 5.03 7.45
N VAL A 176 -1.12 5.65 8.32
CA VAL A 176 -2.08 6.69 7.95
C VAL A 176 -1.72 7.97 8.68
N ILE A 177 -1.79 9.12 8.00
CA ILE A 177 -1.66 10.44 8.63
C ILE A 177 -2.96 11.22 8.40
N VAL A 178 -3.61 11.62 9.49
CA VAL A 178 -4.82 12.46 9.48
C VAL A 178 -4.48 13.82 10.06
N ASP A 179 -4.42 14.85 9.23
CA ASP A 179 -4.16 16.23 9.66
C ASP A 179 -2.91 16.39 10.57
N GLY A 180 -1.89 15.58 10.29
CA GLY A 180 -0.63 15.53 11.05
C GLY A 180 -0.57 14.45 12.14
N GLU A 181 -1.68 13.83 12.50
CA GLU A 181 -1.74 12.76 13.50
C GLU A 181 -1.41 11.40 12.86
N PRO A 182 -0.37 10.67 13.34
CA PRO A 182 0.06 9.41 12.75
C PRO A 182 -0.63 8.18 13.37
N PHE A 183 -1.00 7.22 12.52
CA PHE A 183 -1.56 5.92 12.89
C PHE A 183 -0.83 4.79 12.17
N TRP A 184 -0.17 3.91 12.91
CA TRP A 184 0.53 2.76 12.35
C TRP A 184 -0.19 1.45 12.67
N GLY A 185 -0.49 0.67 11.64
CA GLY A 185 -1.15 -0.63 11.76
C GLY A 185 -2.64 -0.60 11.44
N PHE A 186 -3.12 -1.71 10.87
CA PHE A 186 -4.53 -1.87 10.51
C PHE A 186 -5.45 -1.92 11.74
N ASP A 187 -4.92 -2.36 12.89
CA ASP A 187 -5.60 -2.36 14.19
C ASP A 187 -5.93 -0.94 14.72
N ARG A 188 -5.43 0.12 14.06
CA ARG A 188 -5.75 1.52 14.37
C ARG A 188 -6.88 2.11 13.55
N PHE A 189 -7.50 1.37 12.63
CA PHE A 189 -8.48 1.97 11.71
C PHE A 189 -9.76 2.47 12.41
N ALA A 190 -10.13 1.89 13.57
CA ALA A 190 -11.17 2.45 14.41
C ALA A 190 -10.78 3.81 15.03
N GLN A 191 -9.49 3.99 15.37
CA GLN A 191 -8.94 5.26 15.86
C GLN A 191 -8.84 6.29 14.72
N VAL A 192 -8.45 5.87 13.52
CA VAL A 192 -8.48 6.71 12.30
C VAL A 192 -9.90 7.23 12.05
N GLU A 193 -10.91 6.35 12.06
CA GLU A 193 -12.29 6.76 11.85
C GLU A 193 -12.79 7.71 12.96
N ALA A 194 -12.47 7.43 14.23
CA ALA A 194 -12.83 8.32 15.33
C ALA A 194 -12.13 9.69 15.23
N CYS A 195 -10.86 9.72 14.83
CA CYS A 195 -10.12 10.97 14.58
C CYS A 195 -10.77 11.77 13.45
N LEU A 196 -11.19 11.14 12.36
CA LEU A 196 -11.88 11.80 11.25
C LEU A 196 -13.24 12.40 11.66
N LYS A 197 -13.97 11.74 12.56
CA LYS A 197 -15.28 12.21 13.05
C LYS A 197 -15.17 13.34 14.06
N HIS A 198 -14.15 13.32 14.92
CA HIS A 198 -14.07 14.18 16.10
C HIS A 198 -12.92 15.20 16.05
N GLY A 199 -12.04 15.10 15.05
CA GLY A 199 -10.85 15.94 14.86
C GLY A 199 -9.67 15.49 15.72
N LYS A 200 -9.91 15.19 17.00
CA LYS A 200 -8.92 14.63 17.93
C LYS A 200 -9.54 13.48 18.73
N LEU A 201 -8.71 12.52 19.10
CA LEU A 201 -9.08 11.41 19.99
C LEU A 201 -9.06 11.84 21.45
#